data_AF-A0A2V5ZEX0-F1
#
_entry.id   AF-A0A2V5ZEX0-F1
#
_cell.length_a   1.000
_cell.length_b   1.000
_cell.length_c   1.000
_cell.angle_alpha   90.00
_cell.angle_beta   90.00
_cell.angle_gamma   90.00
#
_symmetry.space_group_name_H-M   'P 1'
#
loop_
_entity.id
_entity.type
_entity.pdbx_description
1 polymer ?
#
loop_
_entity_poly.entity_id
_entity_poly.type
_entity_poly.pdbx_seq_one_letter_code
_entity_poly.pdbx_strand_id
1 'polypeptide(L)'
;MRALLASLITVLLLTFAGTSLGNDVKYRPGGKAFSRVWDAFYTDIPHEPEIPAPLVAAGPKMTEAICDAVTHKDMMYRRYALAALGFVRDRRALSTLEKIMNDESELDYFRGDALQSIFRIDRILGRRYAKQYVSGPKYLAMISAAIERNEKWLTEPWTNH
;
A
#
# COMPACT_ATOMS: atom_id res chain seq x y z
N MET A 1 23.86 -12.82 66.07
CA MET A 1 24.99 -12.29 65.27
C MET A 1 24.56 -12.22 63.82
N ARG A 2 24.69 -11.02 63.21
CA ARG A 2 24.89 -10.68 61.77
C ARG A 2 23.99 -11.39 60.73
N ALA A 3 22.91 -10.77 60.24
CA ALA A 3 22.83 -9.74 59.19
C ALA A 3 23.36 -10.20 57.81
N LEU A 4 22.49 -10.26 56.79
CA LEU A 4 22.50 -9.36 55.63
C LEU A 4 21.37 -9.70 54.63
N LEU A 5 20.58 -8.67 54.31
CA LEU A 5 19.69 -8.58 53.17
C LEU A 5 20.50 -8.59 51.86
N ALA A 6 20.01 -9.29 50.83
CA ALA A 6 20.29 -8.93 49.44
C ALA A 6 19.11 -9.33 48.56
N SER A 7 18.41 -8.29 48.12
CA SER A 7 17.38 -8.27 47.10
C SER A 7 17.93 -8.76 45.75
N LEU A 8 17.19 -9.59 45.01
CA LEU A 8 17.34 -9.63 43.56
C LEU A 8 15.98 -9.87 42.90
N ILE A 9 15.36 -8.75 42.57
CA ILE A 9 14.26 -8.61 41.61
C ILE A 9 14.69 -9.36 40.34
N THR A 10 14.09 -10.52 40.08
CA THR A 10 14.19 -11.12 38.74
C THR A 10 13.29 -10.31 37.84
N VAL A 11 13.86 -9.29 37.21
CA VAL A 11 13.23 -8.59 36.08
C VAL A 11 13.05 -9.62 34.98
N LEU A 12 11.83 -10.16 34.87
CA LEU A 12 11.40 -10.88 33.69
C LEU A 12 11.36 -9.86 32.56
N LEU A 13 12.47 -9.73 31.84
CA LEU A 13 12.57 -9.05 30.55
C LEU A 13 11.66 -9.80 29.57
N LEU A 14 10.36 -9.48 29.59
CA LEU A 14 9.49 -9.62 28.44
C LEU A 14 10.03 -8.64 27.40
N THR A 15 11.02 -9.11 26.65
CA THR A 15 11.42 -8.53 25.38
C THR A 15 10.24 -8.68 24.44
N PHE A 16 9.32 -7.71 24.47
CA PHE A 16 8.43 -7.49 23.33
C PHE A 16 9.27 -6.84 22.23
N ALA A 17 10.20 -7.61 21.68
CA ALA A 17 10.71 -7.36 20.34
C ALA A 17 9.55 -7.68 19.39
N GLY A 18 8.64 -6.71 19.24
CA GLY A 18 7.64 -6.70 18.20
C GLY A 18 8.31 -6.46 16.85
N THR A 19 9.19 -7.36 16.43
CA THR A 19 9.65 -7.44 15.05
C THR A 19 8.93 -8.61 14.42
N SER A 20 7.74 -8.33 13.90
CA SER A 20 7.23 -9.11 12.77
C SER A 20 8.17 -8.84 11.59
N LEU A 21 9.33 -9.50 11.57
CA LEU A 21 10.10 -9.73 10.35
C LEU A 21 9.28 -10.72 9.50
N GLY A 22 8.13 -10.26 9.00
CA GLY A 22 7.45 -10.93 7.92
C GLY A 22 8.37 -10.81 6.72
N ASN A 23 8.84 -11.93 6.19
CA ASN A 23 9.55 -11.93 4.92
C ASN A 23 8.58 -11.40 3.86
N ASP A 24 8.71 -10.16 3.44
CA ASP A 24 7.91 -9.59 2.36
C ASP A 24 7.91 -10.55 1.15
N VAL A 25 6.72 -11.05 0.78
CA VAL A 25 6.59 -12.12 -0.21
C VAL A 25 6.44 -11.52 -1.61
N LYS A 26 7.21 -12.04 -2.58
CA LYS A 26 7.17 -11.61 -3.98
C LYS A 26 6.11 -12.40 -4.75
N TYR A 27 4.98 -11.78 -5.08
CA TYR A 27 3.87 -12.38 -5.81
C TYR A 27 3.97 -12.09 -7.32
N ARG A 28 3.84 -13.13 -8.17
CA ARG A 28 4.02 -13.02 -9.64
C ARG A 28 2.88 -13.64 -10.46
N PRO A 29 1.62 -13.19 -10.28
CA PRO A 29 0.48 -13.72 -11.03
C PRO A 29 0.55 -13.36 -12.53
N GLY A 30 -0.25 -14.07 -13.34
CA GLY A 30 -0.30 -13.95 -14.81
C GLY A 30 0.80 -14.70 -15.57
N GLY A 31 1.63 -15.47 -14.86
CA GLY A 31 2.55 -16.45 -15.43
C GLY A 31 3.68 -15.85 -16.29
N LYS A 32 4.16 -16.63 -17.26
CA LYS A 32 5.33 -16.28 -18.09
C LYS A 32 5.15 -14.98 -18.89
N ALA A 33 3.92 -14.57 -19.18
CA ALA A 33 3.65 -13.33 -19.90
C ALA A 33 4.15 -12.08 -19.15
N PHE A 34 4.17 -12.14 -17.82
CA PHE A 34 4.47 -11.00 -16.96
C PHE A 34 5.72 -11.19 -16.10
N SER A 35 6.43 -12.30 -16.23
CA SER A 35 7.60 -12.61 -15.39
C SER A 35 8.65 -11.50 -15.45
N ARG A 36 9.01 -11.02 -16.65
CA ARG A 36 9.99 -9.93 -16.81
C ARG A 36 9.54 -8.62 -16.16
N VAL A 37 8.25 -8.33 -16.19
CA VAL A 37 7.70 -7.11 -15.58
C VAL A 37 7.75 -7.21 -14.06
N TRP A 38 7.39 -8.37 -13.51
CA TRP A 38 7.52 -8.62 -12.07
C TRP A 38 8.99 -8.64 -11.61
N ASP A 39 9.88 -9.22 -12.40
CA ASP A 39 11.31 -9.24 -12.09
C ASP A 39 11.88 -7.82 -12.05
N ALA A 40 11.52 -6.96 -13.01
CA ALA A 40 11.88 -5.55 -13.00
C ALA A 40 11.30 -4.81 -11.77
N PHE A 41 10.03 -5.06 -11.41
CA PHE A 41 9.40 -4.47 -10.22
C PHE A 41 10.07 -4.87 -8.88
N TYR A 42 10.68 -6.06 -8.81
CA TYR A 42 11.23 -6.62 -7.56
C TYR A 42 12.76 -6.61 -7.44
N THR A 43 13.50 -6.30 -8.51
CA THR A 43 14.95 -6.53 -8.58
C THR A 43 15.73 -5.28 -8.92
N ASP A 44 15.22 -4.46 -9.86
CA ASP A 44 15.76 -3.13 -10.05
C ASP A 44 15.22 -2.27 -8.90
N ILE A 45 16.11 -1.80 -8.04
CA ILE A 45 15.80 -0.75 -7.06
C ILE A 45 16.18 0.57 -7.74
N PRO A 46 15.30 1.18 -8.55
CA PRO A 46 15.48 2.59 -8.83
C PRO A 46 15.19 3.36 -7.53
N HIS A 47 15.50 4.65 -7.51
CA HIS A 47 15.08 5.54 -6.42
C HIS A 47 13.58 5.31 -6.14
N GLU A 48 13.17 5.23 -4.87
CA GLU A 48 11.79 4.87 -4.44
C GLU A 48 10.62 5.37 -5.32
N PRO A 49 10.61 6.60 -5.88
CA PRO A 49 9.57 7.02 -6.81
C PRO A 49 9.36 6.07 -8.00
N GLU A 50 10.40 5.45 -8.54
CA GLU A 50 10.35 4.72 -9.82
C GLU A 50 9.98 3.24 -9.69
N ILE A 51 9.89 2.70 -8.47
CA ILE A 51 9.51 1.29 -8.20
C ILE A 51 8.26 0.83 -8.99
N PRO A 52 7.14 1.59 -9.03
CA PRO A 52 5.95 1.19 -9.79
C PRO A 52 6.08 1.29 -11.32
N ALA A 53 7.14 1.90 -11.86
CA ALA A 53 7.27 2.20 -13.28
C ALA A 53 7.15 0.97 -14.20
N PRO A 54 7.75 -0.21 -13.90
CA PRO A 54 7.57 -1.40 -14.73
C PRO A 54 6.10 -1.84 -14.83
N LEU A 55 5.36 -1.78 -13.72
CA LEU A 55 3.94 -2.13 -13.69
C LEU A 55 3.09 -1.13 -14.48
N VAL A 56 3.40 0.18 -14.35
CA VAL A 56 2.71 1.24 -15.09
C VAL A 56 2.97 1.13 -16.60
N ALA A 57 4.22 0.92 -17.00
CA ALA A 57 4.62 0.78 -18.40
C ALA A 57 3.99 -0.46 -19.07
N ALA A 58 3.74 -1.53 -18.31
CA ALA A 58 3.00 -2.69 -18.80
C ALA A 58 1.54 -2.34 -19.13
N GLY A 59 0.95 -1.35 -18.46
CA GLY A 59 -0.37 -0.81 -18.78
C GLY A 59 -1.54 -1.77 -18.47
N PRO A 60 -2.72 -1.53 -19.07
CA PRO A 60 -3.96 -2.24 -18.74
C PRO A 60 -3.89 -3.78 -18.79
N LYS A 61 -3.06 -4.37 -19.65
CA LYS A 61 -2.90 -5.83 -19.72
C LYS A 61 -2.45 -6.45 -18.39
N MET A 62 -1.76 -5.69 -17.54
CA MET A 62 -1.24 -6.15 -16.26
C MET A 62 -2.28 -6.02 -15.12
N THR A 63 -3.40 -5.31 -15.33
CA THR A 63 -4.31 -4.91 -14.25
C THR A 63 -4.82 -6.09 -13.42
N GLU A 64 -5.25 -7.18 -14.05
CA GLU A 64 -5.75 -8.36 -13.31
C GLU A 64 -4.64 -9.04 -12.49
N ALA A 65 -3.43 -9.14 -13.03
CA ALA A 65 -2.28 -9.68 -12.30
C ALA A 65 -1.90 -8.78 -11.12
N ILE A 66 -1.87 -7.46 -11.29
CA ILE A 66 -1.60 -6.55 -10.18
C ILE A 66 -2.70 -6.65 -9.12
N CYS A 67 -3.97 -6.71 -9.53
CA CYS A 67 -5.10 -6.88 -8.63
C CYS A 67 -5.00 -8.16 -7.81
N ASP A 68 -4.62 -9.28 -8.41
CA ASP A 68 -4.40 -10.56 -7.71
C ASP A 68 -3.29 -10.42 -6.66
N ALA A 69 -2.12 -9.89 -7.05
CA ALA A 69 -0.97 -9.72 -6.17
C ALA A 69 -1.28 -8.84 -4.94
N VAL A 70 -1.96 -7.70 -5.11
CA VAL A 70 -2.24 -6.76 -4.00
C VAL A 70 -3.29 -7.26 -3.02
N THR A 71 -3.96 -8.39 -3.28
CA THR A 71 -4.83 -9.02 -2.28
C THR A 71 -4.04 -9.68 -1.15
N HIS A 72 -2.77 -10.00 -1.39
CA HIS A 72 -1.88 -10.58 -0.40
C HIS A 72 -1.30 -9.49 0.51
N LYS A 73 -1.70 -9.48 1.78
CA LYS A 73 -1.33 -8.42 2.74
C LYS A 73 0.17 -8.36 3.05
N ASP A 74 0.89 -9.46 2.86
CA ASP A 74 2.34 -9.62 3.03
C ASP A 74 3.14 -9.37 1.75
N MET A 75 2.50 -8.86 0.69
CA MET A 75 3.17 -8.58 -0.58
C MET A 75 4.27 -7.53 -0.44
N MET A 76 5.47 -7.86 -0.90
CA MET A 76 6.56 -6.92 -1.05
C MET A 76 6.16 -5.76 -1.95
N TYR A 77 6.45 -4.53 -1.53
CA TYR A 77 6.16 -3.31 -2.31
C TYR A 77 4.68 -3.10 -2.68
N ARG A 78 3.75 -3.67 -1.89
CA ARG A 78 2.30 -3.59 -2.12
C ARG A 78 1.78 -2.17 -2.37
N ARG A 79 2.30 -1.17 -1.64
CA ARG A 79 1.89 0.24 -1.81
C ARG A 79 2.21 0.78 -3.21
N TYR A 80 3.35 0.38 -3.77
CA TYR A 80 3.77 0.78 -5.11
C TYR A 80 2.93 0.06 -6.18
N ALA A 81 2.57 -1.20 -5.95
CA ALA A 81 1.63 -1.92 -6.81
C ALA A 81 0.22 -1.30 -6.79
N LEU A 82 -0.28 -0.86 -5.63
CA LEU A 82 -1.53 -0.10 -5.53
C LEU A 82 -1.43 1.22 -6.30
N ALA A 83 -0.35 1.98 -6.11
CA ALA A 83 -0.12 3.22 -6.85
C ALA A 83 -0.10 2.98 -8.37
N ALA A 84 0.53 1.88 -8.84
CA ALA A 84 0.54 1.51 -10.24
C ALA A 84 -0.87 1.28 -10.80
N LEU A 85 -1.79 0.64 -10.07
CA LEU A 85 -3.20 0.52 -10.49
C LEU A 85 -3.84 1.91 -10.72
N GLY A 86 -3.58 2.86 -9.82
CA GLY A 86 -4.03 4.23 -9.97
C GLY A 86 -3.48 4.94 -11.21
N PHE A 87 -2.21 4.71 -11.56
CA PHE A 87 -1.56 5.31 -12.75
C PHE A 87 -1.91 4.61 -14.06
N VAL A 88 -2.16 3.30 -14.05
CA VAL A 88 -2.66 2.55 -15.20
C VAL A 88 -4.08 3.01 -15.58
N ARG A 89 -4.87 3.48 -14.60
CA ARG A 89 -6.22 4.05 -14.78
C ARG A 89 -7.25 3.11 -15.41
N ASP A 90 -7.02 1.80 -15.34
CA ASP A 90 -7.98 0.80 -15.81
C ASP A 90 -9.07 0.57 -14.76
N ARG A 91 -10.33 0.75 -15.17
CA ARG A 91 -11.51 0.60 -14.32
C ARG A 91 -11.69 -0.81 -13.74
N ARG A 92 -11.09 -1.84 -14.35
CA ARG A 92 -11.11 -3.21 -13.83
C ARG A 92 -10.50 -3.31 -12.42
N ALA A 93 -9.63 -2.38 -12.03
CA ALA A 93 -9.03 -2.35 -10.70
C ALA A 93 -9.97 -1.88 -9.58
N LEU A 94 -11.09 -1.20 -9.90
CA LEU A 94 -11.93 -0.52 -8.92
C LEU A 94 -12.47 -1.47 -7.84
N SER A 95 -12.96 -2.65 -8.21
CA SER A 95 -13.51 -3.61 -7.22
C SER A 95 -12.47 -4.06 -6.19
N THR A 96 -11.23 -4.30 -6.63
CA THR A 96 -10.14 -4.69 -5.73
C THR A 96 -9.74 -3.54 -4.80
N LEU A 97 -9.61 -2.33 -5.34
CA LEU A 97 -9.26 -1.15 -4.56
C LEU A 97 -10.35 -0.80 -3.53
N GLU A 98 -11.63 -0.92 -3.89
CA GLU A 98 -12.75 -0.70 -2.97
C GLU A 98 -12.72 -1.70 -1.81
N LYS A 99 -12.43 -2.98 -2.08
CA LYS A 99 -12.28 -3.99 -1.02
C LYS A 99 -11.16 -3.64 -0.06
N ILE A 100 -10.00 -3.23 -0.56
CA ILE A 100 -8.84 -2.84 0.27
C ILE A 100 -9.16 -1.58 1.09
N MET A 101 -9.78 -0.56 0.49
CA MET A 101 -10.18 0.67 1.18
C MET A 101 -11.17 0.41 2.32
N ASN A 102 -12.11 -0.51 2.12
CA ASN A 102 -13.19 -0.82 3.06
C ASN A 102 -12.82 -1.88 4.11
N ASP A 103 -11.70 -2.60 3.96
CA ASP A 103 -11.27 -3.61 4.93
C ASP A 103 -10.75 -2.95 6.22
N GLU A 104 -11.50 -3.09 7.31
CA GLU A 104 -11.14 -2.53 8.62
C GLU A 104 -9.92 -3.19 9.26
N SER A 105 -9.59 -4.43 8.84
CA SER A 105 -8.38 -5.13 9.27
C SER A 105 -7.14 -4.79 8.43
N GLU A 106 -7.31 -3.95 7.40
CA GLU A 106 -6.22 -3.46 6.57
C GLU A 106 -5.49 -2.30 7.26
N LEU A 107 -4.17 -2.20 7.01
CA LEU A 107 -3.41 -1.07 7.51
C LEU A 107 -3.90 0.22 6.84
N ASP A 108 -4.11 1.25 7.67
CA ASP A 108 -4.70 2.53 7.27
C ASP A 108 -4.02 3.17 6.04
N TYR A 109 -2.70 3.06 5.92
CA TYR A 109 -2.00 3.60 4.77
C TYR A 109 -2.34 2.89 3.45
N PHE A 110 -2.54 1.57 3.44
CA PHE A 110 -2.99 0.85 2.24
C PHE A 110 -4.43 1.22 1.87
N ARG A 111 -5.28 1.50 2.87
CA ARG A 111 -6.64 2.00 2.64
C ARG A 111 -6.61 3.37 1.96
N GLY A 112 -5.74 4.26 2.41
CA GLY A 112 -5.53 5.57 1.78
C GLY A 112 -4.92 5.49 0.38
N ASP A 113 -3.91 4.63 0.17
CA ASP A 113 -3.31 4.38 -1.16
C ASP A 113 -4.37 3.84 -2.15
N ALA A 114 -5.26 2.98 -1.67
CA ALA A 114 -6.39 2.49 -2.45
C ALA A 114 -7.37 3.62 -2.80
N LEU A 115 -7.76 4.47 -1.85
CA LEU A 115 -8.61 5.64 -2.10
C LEU A 115 -7.98 6.60 -3.12
N GLN A 116 -6.68 6.90 -2.99
CA GLN A 116 -5.97 7.74 -3.94
C GLN A 116 -5.99 7.13 -5.35
N SER A 117 -5.78 5.82 -5.45
CA SER A 117 -5.81 5.09 -6.72
C SER A 117 -7.20 5.08 -7.34
N ILE A 118 -8.26 4.90 -6.54
CA ILE A 118 -9.65 5.05 -6.98
C ILE A 118 -9.88 6.46 -7.53
N PHE A 119 -9.42 7.51 -6.85
CA PHE A 119 -9.55 8.89 -7.32
C PHE A 119 -8.82 9.16 -8.65
N ARG A 120 -7.66 8.54 -8.88
CA ARG A 120 -6.93 8.61 -10.16
C ARG A 120 -7.71 7.94 -11.30
N ILE A 121 -8.31 6.77 -11.04
CA ILE A 121 -9.13 6.03 -12.02
C ILE A 121 -10.46 6.75 -12.29
N ASP A 122 -11.17 7.14 -11.23
CA ASP A 122 -12.49 7.75 -11.26
C ASP A 122 -12.61 8.84 -10.19
N ARG A 123 -12.48 10.10 -10.64
CA ARG A 123 -12.46 11.28 -9.75
C ARG A 123 -13.80 11.49 -9.03
N ILE A 124 -14.91 11.14 -9.67
CA ILE A 124 -16.25 11.30 -9.09
C ILE A 124 -16.41 10.27 -7.96
N LEU A 125 -16.05 9.03 -8.24
CA LEU A 125 -16.08 7.95 -7.26
C LEU A 125 -15.14 8.24 -6.06
N GLY A 126 -13.90 8.62 -6.33
CA GLY A 126 -12.93 8.95 -5.28
C GLY A 126 -13.40 10.07 -4.35
N ARG A 127 -14.00 11.15 -4.90
CA ARG A 127 -14.60 12.22 -4.08
C ARG A 127 -15.77 11.73 -3.24
N ARG A 128 -16.62 10.87 -3.81
CA ARG A 128 -17.75 10.29 -3.07
C ARG A 128 -17.28 9.46 -1.87
N TYR A 129 -16.20 8.69 -2.01
CA TYR A 129 -15.62 7.95 -0.90
C TYR A 129 -14.89 8.85 0.09
N ALA A 130 -14.12 9.85 -0.37
CA ALA A 130 -13.43 10.79 0.50
C ALA A 130 -14.37 11.46 1.53
N LYS A 131 -15.59 11.82 1.12
CA LYS A 131 -16.61 12.39 2.02
C LYS A 131 -17.02 11.48 3.17
N GLN A 132 -16.85 10.17 3.04
CA GLN A 132 -17.21 9.20 4.08
C GLN A 132 -16.13 9.05 5.16
N TYR A 133 -14.88 9.42 4.85
CA TYR A 133 -13.72 9.17 5.70
C TYR A 133 -13.03 10.46 6.21
N VAL A 134 -13.69 11.62 6.13
CA VAL A 134 -13.13 12.93 6.53
C VAL A 134 -12.64 12.95 7.99
N SER A 135 -13.31 12.24 8.90
CA SER A 135 -12.96 12.12 10.32
C SER A 135 -12.44 10.73 10.69
N GLY A 136 -12.01 9.95 9.70
CA GLY A 136 -11.66 8.54 9.85
C GLY A 136 -10.20 8.28 10.28
N PRO A 137 -9.70 7.05 10.04
CA PRO A 137 -8.30 6.67 10.25
C PRO A 137 -7.28 7.69 9.69
N LYS A 138 -6.14 7.88 10.37
CA LYS A 138 -5.24 9.04 10.20
C LYS A 138 -4.83 9.31 8.75
N TYR A 139 -4.32 8.32 8.04
CA TYR A 139 -3.83 8.43 6.67
C TYR A 139 -4.99 8.44 5.66
N LEU A 140 -5.99 7.57 5.81
CA LEU A 140 -7.17 7.58 4.95
C LEU A 140 -7.93 8.92 5.02
N ALA A 141 -8.08 9.50 6.21
CA ALA A 141 -8.67 10.82 6.42
C ALA A 141 -7.82 11.94 5.83
N MET A 142 -6.49 11.85 5.94
CA MET A 142 -5.57 12.79 5.29
C MET A 142 -5.74 12.77 3.75
N ILE A 143 -5.77 11.58 3.13
CA ILE A 143 -6.02 11.43 1.69
C ILE A 143 -7.41 11.97 1.31
N SER A 144 -8.42 11.67 2.11
CA SER A 144 -9.79 12.17 1.91
C SER A 144 -9.83 13.70 1.89
N ALA A 145 -9.18 14.34 2.87
CA ALA A 145 -9.11 15.79 2.95
C ALA A 145 -8.33 16.40 1.76
N ALA A 146 -7.24 15.75 1.32
CA ALA A 146 -6.50 16.18 0.14
C ALA A 146 -7.33 16.07 -1.15
N ILE A 147 -8.16 15.03 -1.29
CA ILE A 147 -9.07 14.85 -2.43
C ILE A 147 -10.10 15.96 -2.46
N GLU A 148 -10.72 16.27 -1.32
CA GLU A 148 -11.70 17.35 -1.20
C GLU A 148 -11.07 18.72 -1.54
N ARG A 149 -9.84 18.96 -1.07
CA ARG A 149 -9.05 20.16 -1.43
C ARG A 149 -8.50 20.15 -2.86
N ASN A 150 -8.66 19.06 -3.60
CA ASN A 150 -8.16 18.89 -4.97
C ASN A 150 -6.65 19.13 -5.08
N GLU A 151 -5.88 18.59 -4.13
CA GLU A 151 -4.42 18.77 -4.11
C GLU A 151 -3.76 18.06 -5.31
N LYS A 152 -2.80 18.73 -5.96
CA LYS A 152 -2.24 18.28 -7.24
C LYS A 152 -1.38 17.03 -7.13
N TRP A 153 -0.60 16.92 -6.05
CA TRP A 153 0.28 15.77 -5.79
C TRP A 153 -0.47 14.43 -5.72
N LEU A 154 -1.79 14.44 -5.52
CA LEU A 154 -2.60 13.23 -5.57
C LEU A 154 -2.57 12.56 -6.94
N THR A 155 -2.41 13.33 -8.01
CA THR A 155 -2.47 12.88 -9.41
C THR A 155 -1.17 13.08 -10.17
N GLU A 156 -0.25 13.88 -9.65
CA GLU A 156 1.07 14.06 -10.27
C GLU A 156 1.89 12.76 -10.16
N PRO A 157 2.61 12.39 -11.23
CA PRO A 157 3.65 11.37 -11.15
C PRO A 157 4.70 11.79 -10.13
N TRP A 158 5.22 10.81 -9.38
CA TRP A 158 6.31 10.95 -8.42
C TRP A 158 7.63 11.47 -9.02
N THR A 159 7.74 11.59 -10.35
CA THR A 159 8.90 12.15 -11.06
C THR A 159 8.95 13.68 -11.07
N ASN A 160 7.94 14.35 -10.50
CA ASN A 160 7.79 15.82 -10.57
C ASN A 160 8.19 16.53 -9.27
N HIS A 161 8.90 15.86 -8.36
CA HIS A 161 9.33 16.40 -7.06
C HIS A 161 10.83 16.22 -6.85
#